data_AF-A0A661UI16-F1
#
_entry.id   AF-A0A661UI16-F1
#
_cell.length_a   1.000
_cell.length_b   1.000
_cell.length_c   1.000
_cell.angle_alpha   90.00
_cell.angle_beta   90.00
_cell.angle_gamma   90.00
#
_symmetry.space_group_name_H-M   'P 1'
#
loop_
_entity.id
_entity.type
_entity.pdbx_description
1 polymer ?
#
loop_
_entity_poly.entity_id
_entity_poly.type
_entity_poly.pdbx_seq_one_letter_code
_entity_poly.pdbx_strand_id
1 'polypeptide(L)' 'MSDMFSPIRIKQVEIKNRIVLPPMVCLHWSDDSGEATARHVAHYEAIARG' A
#
# COMPACT_ATOMS: atom_id res chain seq x y z
N MET A 1 3.36 4.37 25.84
CA MET A 1 2.72 3.44 24.88
C MET A 1 2.91 4.00 23.48
N SER A 2 3.15 3.15 22.49
CA SER A 2 3.37 3.61 21.11
C SER A 2 2.04 3.90 20.42
N ASP A 3 1.92 5.07 19.82
CA ASP A 3 0.77 5.49 19.02
C ASP A 3 0.68 4.76 17.66
N MET A 4 1.61 3.86 17.35
CA MET A 4 1.75 3.24 16.03
C MET A 4 0.46 2.55 15.53
N PHE A 5 -0.33 1.96 16.44
CA PHE A 5 -1.60 1.29 16.11
C PHE A 5 -2.85 2.14 16.39
N SER A 6 -2.67 3.40 16.76
CA SER A 6 -3.78 4.34 16.91
C SER A 6 -4.25 4.84 15.54
N PRO A 7 -5.56 5.01 15.33
CA PRO A 7 -6.07 5.65 14.12
C PRO A 7 -5.61 7.10 13.99
N ILE A 8 -5.52 7.58 12.74
CA ILE A 8 -5.27 8.98 12.42
C ILE A 8 -6.20 9.42 11.29
N ARG A 9 -6.73 10.64 11.38
CA ARG A 9 -7.53 11.25 10.31
C ARG A 9 -6.71 12.30 9.57
N ILE A 10 -6.61 12.17 8.25
CA ILE A 10 -5.96 13.13 7.37
C ILE A 10 -6.99 13.59 6.33
N LYS A 11 -7.39 14.86 6.40
CA LYS A 11 -8.52 15.42 5.63
C LYS A 11 -9.79 14.57 5.84
N GLN A 12 -10.25 13.89 4.80
CA GLN A 12 -11.47 13.09 4.83
C GLN A 12 -11.24 11.60 5.03
N VAL A 13 -9.98 11.16 5.10
CA VAL A 13 -9.59 9.75 5.19
C VAL A 13 -9.17 9.42 6.62
N GLU A 14 -9.72 8.36 7.17
CA GLU A 14 -9.29 7.75 8.43
C GLU A 14 -8.43 6.52 8.13
N ILE A 15 -7.27 6.44 8.77
CA ILE A 15 -6.30 5.35 8.59
C ILE A 15 -6.23 4.58 9.91
N LYS A 16 -6.39 3.25 9.86
CA LYS A 16 -6.50 2.38 11.04
C LYS A 16 -5.25 2.36 11.94
N ASN A 17 -4.09 2.66 11.37
CA ASN A 17 -2.80 2.68 12.06
C ASN A 17 -1.83 3.64 11.35
N ARG A 18 -0.65 3.86 11.94
CA ARG A 18 0.38 4.74 11.40
C ARG A 18 1.46 3.96 10.62
N ILE A 19 1.12 2.77 10.11
CA ILE A 19 2.01 1.92 9.30
C ILE A 19 1.72 2.21 7.83
N VAL A 20 2.76 2.54 7.07
CA VAL A 20 2.66 2.89 5.65
C VAL A 20 3.59 2.00 4.86
N LEU A 21 3.09 1.46 3.74
CA LEU A 21 3.93 0.87 2.71
C LEU A 21 4.53 2.01 1.88
N PRO A 22 5.85 2.24 1.91
CA PRO A 22 6.46 3.24 1.05
C PRO A 22 6.30 2.86 -0.42
N PRO A 23 6.29 3.83 -1.35
CA PRO A 23 6.27 3.53 -2.77
C PRO A 23 7.54 2.75 -3.15
N MET A 24 7.36 1.57 -3.72
CA MET A 24 8.45 0.70 -4.18
C MET A 24 8.26 0.39 -5.66
N VAL A 25 9.33 0.52 -6.45
CA VAL A 25 9.29 0.19 -7.87
C VAL A 25 9.30 -1.33 -8.04
N CYS A 26 8.28 -1.86 -8.72
CA CYS A 26 8.18 -3.26 -9.11
C CYS A 26 8.85 -3.48 -10.48
N LEU A 27 10.18 -3.55 -10.49
CA LEU A 27 10.96 -3.69 -11.73
C LEU A 27 10.52 -4.93 -12.54
N HIS A 28 10.31 -4.73 -13.85
CA HIS A 28 9.92 -5.77 -14.81
C HIS A 28 8.54 -6.40 -14.57
N TRP A 29 7.64 -5.74 -13.83
CA TRP A 29 6.27 -6.25 -13.62
C TRP A 29 5.25 -5.66 -14.59
N SER A 30 5.59 -4.55 -15.26
CA SER A 30 4.83 -3.92 -16.33
C SER A 30 5.63 -3.98 -17.64
N ASP A 31 4.91 -3.97 -18.75
CA ASP A 31 5.48 -3.79 -20.10
C ASP A 31 5.46 -2.30 -20.50
N ASP A 32 5.69 -2.02 -21.78
CA ASP A 32 5.75 -0.65 -22.33
C ASP A 32 4.42 0.11 -22.24
N SER A 33 3.30 -0.56 -21.88
CA SER A 33 2.02 0.12 -21.60
C SER A 33 2.06 0.93 -20.30
N GLY A 34 2.93 0.55 -19.35
CA GLY A 34 2.95 1.14 -18.01
C GLY A 34 1.73 0.77 -17.14
N GLU A 35 0.90 -0.17 -17.58
CA GLU A 35 -0.30 -0.57 -16.86
C GLU A 35 0.00 -1.50 -15.68
N ALA A 36 -0.92 -1.51 -14.70
CA ALA A 36 -0.86 -2.43 -13.59
C ALA A 36 -1.21 -3.85 -14.05
N THR A 37 -0.32 -4.79 -13.81
CA THR A 37 -0.53 -6.22 -14.09
C THR A 37 -1.14 -6.97 -12.90
N ALA A 38 -1.67 -8.17 -13.13
CA ALA A 38 -2.20 -9.04 -12.08
C ALA A 38 -1.19 -9.31 -10.93
N ARG A 39 0.12 -9.26 -11.25
CA ARG A 39 1.19 -9.39 -10.26
C ARG A 39 1.23 -8.21 -9.28
N HIS A 40 0.96 -6.99 -9.75
CA HIS A 40 0.85 -5.82 -8.88
C HIS A 40 -0.33 -5.97 -7.92
N VAL A 41 -1.49 -6.36 -8.45
CA VAL A 41 -2.72 -6.54 -7.67
C VAL A 41 -2.49 -7.56 -6.55
N ALA A 42 -1.98 -8.75 -6.89
CA ALA A 42 -1.70 -9.80 -5.91
C ALA A 42 -0.71 -9.35 -4.82
N HIS A 43 0.29 -8.54 -5.17
CA HIS A 43 1.26 -7.99 -4.21
C HIS A 43 0.60 -7.03 -3.21
N TYR A 44 -0.16 -6.04 -3.68
CA TYR A 44 -0.83 -5.07 -2.81
C TYR A 44 -1.94 -5.71 -1.97
N GLU A 45 -2.64 -6.71 -2.51
CA GLU A 45 -3.62 -7.50 -1.75
C GLU A 45 -2.96 -8.28 -0.61
N ALA A 46 -1.80 -8.90 -0.83
CA ALA A 46 -1.08 -9.63 0.20
C ALA A 46 -0.66 -8.73 1.36
N ILE A 47 -0.25 -7.49 1.06
CA ILE A 47 0.10 -6.49 2.08
C ILE A 47 -1.15 -6.01 2.83
N ALA A 48 -2.27 -5.79 2.14
CA ALA A 48 -3.52 -5.37 2.75
C ALA A 48 -4.13 -6.43 3.69
N ARG A 49 -3.83 -7.73 3.48
CA ARG A 49 -4.25 -8.83 4.36
C ARG A 49 -3.48 -8.89 5.68
N GLY A 50 -2.30 -8.27 5.78
CA GLY A 50 -1.52 -8.14 7.02
C GLY A 50 -2.09 -7.11 7.99
#